data_AF-A0A959FZA6-F1
#
_entry.id   AF-A0A959FZA6-F1
#
_cell.length_a   1.000
_cell.length_b   1.000
_cell.length_c   1.000
_cell.angle_alpha   90.00
_cell.angle_beta   90.00
_cell.angle_gamma   90.00
#
_symmetry.space_group_name_H-M   'P 1'
#
loop_
_entity.id
_entity.type
_entity.pdbx_description
1 polymer ?
#
loop_
_entity_poly.entity_id
_entity_poly.type
_entity_poly.pdbx_seq_one_letter_code
_entity_poly.pdbx_strand_id
1 'polypeptide(L)'
;MEIILRVKAVQILDTKEEIDSYSIPDSQTEKNTGYRANLEIIRNLKGSFKEGESISINSTFSNCEIKYQVDKEYILFIRQKNNEFFIETCSYSEPILNNRKSKRFYKKIVRKLKNKN
;
A
#
# COMPACT_ATOMS: atom_id res chain seq x y z
N MET A 1 7.38 -14.50 -0.68
CA MET A 1 6.80 -14.57 0.67
C MET A 1 5.71 -13.53 0.76
N GLU A 2 4.51 -13.92 1.19
CA GLU A 2 3.36 -13.00 1.37
C GLU A 2 3.54 -12.25 2.68
N ILE A 3 3.58 -10.92 2.61
CA ILE A 3 3.76 -10.01 3.75
C ILE A 3 2.46 -9.21 3.93
N ILE A 4 2.01 -9.05 5.16
CA ILE A 4 0.80 -8.29 5.48
C ILE A 4 1.12 -7.28 6.58
N LEU A 5 0.93 -6.00 6.28
CA LEU A 5 1.27 -4.90 7.18
C LEU A 5 0.06 -3.98 7.40
N ARG A 6 -0.09 -3.48 8.62
CA ARG A 6 -0.83 -2.24 8.87
C ARG A 6 0.17 -1.11 8.81
N VAL A 7 -0.04 -0.17 7.91
CA VAL A 7 0.88 0.93 7.68
C VAL A 7 0.16 2.27 7.75
N LYS A 8 0.90 3.34 7.98
CA LYS A 8 0.43 4.72 7.89
C LYS A 8 1.18 5.42 6.78
N ALA A 9 0.48 6.07 5.85
CA ALA A 9 1.14 6.89 4.85
C ALA A 9 1.71 8.16 5.51
N VAL A 10 3.03 8.29 5.49
CA VAL A 10 3.73 9.43 6.10
C VAL A 10 4.11 10.48 5.05
N GLN A 11 4.40 10.04 3.82
CA GLN A 11 4.76 10.95 2.74
C GLN A 11 4.35 10.35 1.39
N ILE A 12 3.82 11.19 0.52
CA ILE A 12 3.62 10.90 -0.90
C ILE A 12 4.74 11.63 -1.62
N LEU A 13 5.59 10.88 -2.32
CA LEU A 13 6.84 11.40 -2.89
C LEU A 13 6.65 11.99 -4.29
N ASP A 14 5.51 11.72 -4.94
CA ASP A 14 5.16 12.28 -6.23
C ASP A 14 4.23 13.49 -6.06
N THR A 15 4.49 14.54 -6.83
CA THR A 15 3.80 15.82 -6.68
C THR A 15 2.55 15.90 -7.54
N LYS A 16 1.61 16.76 -7.13
CA LYS A 16 0.36 17.04 -7.87
C LYS A 16 0.62 17.55 -9.31
N GLU A 17 1.76 18.20 -9.54
CA GLU A 17 2.19 18.68 -10.86
C GLU A 17 2.60 17.55 -11.82
N GLU A 18 3.18 16.46 -11.32
CA GLU A 18 3.43 15.26 -12.14
C GLU A 18 2.11 14.58 -12.50
N ILE A 19 1.15 14.57 -11.57
CA ILE A 19 -0.17 13.93 -11.72
C ILE A 19 -1.06 14.65 -12.76
N ASP A 20 -1.08 15.99 -12.78
CA ASP A 20 -1.92 16.77 -13.71
C ASP A 20 -1.35 16.82 -15.15
N SER A 21 -0.04 16.55 -15.33
CA SER A 21 0.60 16.44 -16.64
C SER A 21 0.25 15.16 -17.43
N TYR A 22 -0.47 14.20 -16.82
CA TYR A 22 -0.86 12.94 -17.46
C TYR A 22 -2.04 13.03 -18.44
N SER A 23 -2.37 14.25 -18.89
CA SER A 23 -3.40 14.50 -19.89
C SER A 23 -2.92 14.20 -21.34
N ILE A 24 -2.88 12.90 -21.69
CA ILE A 24 -3.11 12.27 -23.02
C ILE A 24 -2.08 12.63 -24.15
N PRO A 25 -1.97 11.95 -25.32
CA PRO A 25 -2.18 10.56 -25.76
C PRO A 25 -0.90 9.89 -26.30
N ASP A 26 -1.07 8.64 -26.73
CA ASP A 26 -0.35 7.99 -27.82
C ASP A 26 0.96 7.23 -27.53
N SER A 27 0.90 6.02 -28.11
CA SER A 27 1.94 5.05 -28.44
C SER A 27 3.42 5.44 -28.22
N GLN A 28 4.17 4.50 -27.60
CA GLN A 28 5.65 4.41 -27.59
C GLN A 28 6.47 5.13 -26.51
N THR A 29 5.93 5.28 -25.29
CA THR A 29 6.80 5.37 -24.11
C THR A 29 6.42 4.28 -23.13
N GLU A 30 7.37 3.41 -22.79
CA GLU A 30 7.29 2.50 -21.65
C GLU A 30 7.20 3.34 -20.38
N LYS A 31 6.00 3.85 -20.11
CA LYS A 31 5.67 4.68 -18.97
C LYS A 31 5.72 3.80 -17.72
N ASN A 32 6.88 3.76 -17.08
CA ASN A 32 7.02 3.53 -15.63
C ASN A 32 6.39 4.71 -14.85
N THR A 33 5.20 5.14 -15.27
CA THR A 33 4.41 6.12 -14.54
C THR A 33 3.82 5.38 -13.36
N GLY A 34 4.10 5.87 -12.17
CA GLY A 34 3.71 5.21 -10.96
C GLY A 34 4.17 6.01 -9.78
N TYR A 35 3.29 6.23 -8.80
CA TYR A 35 3.61 7.13 -7.70
C TYR A 35 4.21 6.44 -6.49
N ARG A 36 5.14 7.11 -5.81
CA ARG A 36 5.84 6.55 -4.64
C ARG A 36 5.24 7.07 -3.35
N ALA A 37 5.10 6.19 -2.37
CA ALA A 37 4.69 6.56 -1.01
C ALA A 37 5.62 5.93 0.02
N ASN A 38 6.01 6.74 1.00
CA ASN A 38 6.67 6.27 2.21
C ASN A 38 5.60 5.95 3.25
N LEU A 39 5.67 4.74 3.78
CA LEU A 39 4.70 4.19 4.70
C LEU A 39 5.42 3.72 5.96
N GLU A 40 4.94 4.17 7.11
CA GLU A 40 5.40 3.71 8.42
C GLU A 40 4.64 2.44 8.82
N ILE A 41 5.35 1.42 9.29
CA ILE A 41 4.77 0.16 9.74
C ILE A 41 4.20 0.34 11.14
N ILE A 42 2.88 0.48 11.22
CA ILE A 42 2.17 0.55 12.50
C ILE A 42 2.06 -0.83 13.15
N ARG A 43 1.92 -1.89 12.34
CA ARG A 43 1.85 -3.26 12.84
C ARG A 43 2.25 -4.27 11.77
N ASN A 44 3.14 -5.19 12.12
CA ASN A 44 3.40 -6.36 11.29
C ASN A 44 2.36 -7.46 11.59
N LEU A 45 1.55 -7.82 10.58
CA LEU A 45 0.53 -8.86 10.72
C LEU A 45 1.02 -10.23 10.21
N LYS A 46 1.93 -10.23 9.24
CA LYS A 46 2.59 -11.42 8.67
C LYS A 46 3.87 -10.97 7.95
N GLY A 47 5.01 -11.55 8.32
CA GLY A 47 6.32 -11.18 7.77
C GLY A 47 7.34 -10.91 8.87
N SER A 48 8.49 -10.36 8.51
CA SER A 48 9.64 -10.16 9.43
C SER A 48 10.01 -8.69 9.63
N PHE A 49 9.05 -7.78 9.51
CA PHE A 49 9.25 -6.34 9.68
C PHE A 49 9.08 -5.92 11.14
N LYS A 50 9.80 -4.87 11.55
CA LYS A 50 9.61 -4.25 12.87
C LYS A 50 8.59 -3.14 12.78
N GLU A 51 7.85 -2.96 13.87
CA GLU A 51 6.95 -1.82 14.02
C GLU A 51 7.78 -0.53 14.15
N GLY A 52 7.32 0.55 13.51
CA GLY A 52 8.04 1.83 13.39
C GLY A 52 9.04 1.91 12.22
N GLU A 53 9.34 0.80 11.53
CA GLU A 53 10.13 0.85 10.30
C GLU A 53 9.36 1.56 9.18
N SER A 54 10.09 2.20 8.26
CA SER A 54 9.51 2.81 7.08
C SER A 54 9.81 1.96 5.85
N ILE A 55 8.81 1.81 4.97
CA ILE A 55 8.95 1.18 3.66
C ILE A 55 8.51 2.14 2.57
N SER A 56 9.18 2.08 1.43
CA SER A 56 8.75 2.78 0.22
C SER A 56 8.05 1.79 -0.69
N ILE A 57 6.85 2.16 -1.16
CA ILE A 57 6.11 1.39 -2.15
C ILE A 57 6.04 2.19 -3.44
N ASN A 58 6.41 1.52 -4.53
CA ASN A 58 6.19 2.01 -5.89
C ASN A 58 4.81 1.53 -6.35
N SER A 59 3.89 2.46 -6.56
CA SER A 59 2.69 2.19 -7.34
C SER A 59 3.04 2.22 -8.83
N THR A 60 2.38 1.45 -9.68
CA THR A 60 2.65 1.41 -11.13
C THR A 60 1.42 1.77 -11.98
N PHE A 61 0.46 2.55 -11.44
CA PHE A 61 -0.83 2.87 -12.08
C PHE A 61 -1.55 1.63 -12.67
N SER A 62 -1.52 0.49 -11.96
CA SER A 62 -2.28 -0.70 -12.34
C SER A 62 -3.71 -0.68 -11.77
N ASN A 63 -4.59 -1.58 -12.21
CA ASN A 63 -5.94 -1.76 -11.63
C ASN A 63 -5.93 -2.05 -10.11
N CYS A 64 -4.75 -2.39 -9.58
CA CYS A 64 -4.46 -2.58 -8.19
C CYS A 64 -3.73 -1.34 -7.63
N GLU A 65 -4.38 -0.16 -7.70
CA GLU A 65 -3.82 1.04 -7.11
C GLU A 65 -4.52 1.45 -5.82
N ILE A 66 -3.70 1.75 -4.82
CA ILE A 66 -4.13 2.48 -3.63
C ILE A 66 -3.92 3.95 -3.96
N LYS A 67 -4.78 4.86 -3.49
CA LYS A 67 -4.47 6.30 -3.44
C LYS A 67 -4.16 6.65 -2.00
N TYR A 68 -2.89 6.66 -1.65
CA TYR A 68 -2.45 6.98 -0.30
C TYR A 68 -2.85 8.42 0.03
N GLN A 69 -3.34 8.61 1.25
CA GLN A 69 -3.60 9.91 1.83
C GLN A 69 -2.70 10.01 3.06
N VAL A 70 -1.97 11.12 3.17
CA VAL A 70 -1.10 11.38 4.32
C VAL A 70 -1.91 11.24 5.61
N ASP A 71 -1.27 10.65 6.62
CA ASP A 71 -1.83 10.33 7.94
C ASP A 71 -2.97 9.29 7.95
N LYS A 72 -3.28 8.66 6.81
CA LYS A 72 -4.20 7.54 6.78
C LYS A 72 -3.48 6.21 6.91
N GLU A 73 -4.18 5.27 7.53
CA GLU A 73 -3.69 3.92 7.71
C GLU A 73 -4.28 2.95 6.69
N TYR A 74 -3.54 1.93 6.31
CA TYR A 74 -3.91 0.94 5.31
C TYR A 74 -3.52 -0.46 5.76
N ILE A 75 -4.20 -1.48 5.23
CA ILE A 75 -3.74 -2.87 5.32
C ILE A 75 -3.18 -3.23 3.96
N LEU A 76 -1.90 -3.53 3.91
CA LEU A 76 -1.23 -3.88 2.67
C LEU A 76 -0.90 -5.36 2.63
N PHE A 77 -1.16 -5.95 1.47
CA PHE A 77 -0.69 -7.26 1.08
C PHE A 77 0.44 -7.02 0.10
N ILE A 78 1.67 -7.23 0.54
CA ILE A 78 2.86 -6.93 -0.25
C ILE A 78 3.69 -8.18 -0.47
N ARG A 79 4.42 -8.16 -1.59
CA ARG A 79 5.43 -9.15 -1.91
C ARG A 79 6.74 -8.42 -2.18
N GLN A 80 7.81 -8.96 -1.63
CA GLN A 80 9.16 -8.49 -1.93
C GLN A 80 9.72 -9.25 -3.14
N LYS A 81 10.29 -8.51 -4.10
CA LYS A 81 11.02 -9.06 -5.25
C LYS A 81 12.17 -8.10 -5.58
N ASN A 82 13.39 -8.62 -5.76
CA ASN A 82 14.57 -7.83 -6.12
C ASN A 82 14.80 -6.59 -5.22
N ASN A 83 14.61 -6.73 -3.90
CA ASN A 83 14.67 -5.66 -2.90
C ASN A 83 13.59 -4.56 -2.99
N GLU A 84 12.61 -4.72 -3.88
CA GLU A 84 11.48 -3.81 -4.00
C GLU A 84 10.20 -4.44 -3.44
N PHE A 85 9.29 -3.60 -2.95
CA PHE A 85 7.99 -3.99 -2.42
C PHE A 85 6.88 -3.67 -3.42
N PHE A 86 6.11 -4.70 -3.75
CA PHE A 86 4.99 -4.61 -4.67
C PHE A 86 3.69 -4.94 -3.95
N ILE A 87 2.62 -4.21 -4.28
CA ILE A 87 1.28 -4.51 -3.79
C ILE A 87 0.78 -5.75 -4.55
N GLU A 88 0.49 -6.83 -3.82
CA GLU A 88 0.04 -8.10 -4.39
C GLU A 88 -1.48 -8.17 -4.51
N THR A 89 -2.22 -7.48 -3.63
CA THR A 89 -3.68 -7.47 -3.67
C THR A 89 -4.25 -6.15 -3.17
N CYS A 90 -5.15 -5.57 -3.96
CA CYS A 90 -5.77 -4.27 -3.69
C CYS A 90 -7.11 -4.35 -3.01
N SER A 91 -7.32 -5.45 -2.27
CA SER A 91 -8.54 -5.63 -1.50
C SER A 91 -8.82 -4.44 -0.58
N TYR A 92 -7.79 -3.68 -0.16
CA TYR A 92 -7.91 -2.54 0.75
C TYR A 92 -7.12 -1.32 0.25
N SER A 93 -7.50 -0.83 -0.93
CA SER A 93 -7.12 0.52 -1.38
C SER A 93 -7.77 1.64 -0.58
N GLU A 94 -8.80 1.33 0.20
CA GLU A 94 -9.42 2.27 1.12
C GLU A 94 -8.65 2.32 2.46
N PRO A 95 -8.47 3.53 3.03
CA PRO A 95 -7.88 3.66 4.35
C PRO A 95 -8.73 2.95 5.42
N ILE A 96 -8.09 2.47 6.49
CA ILE A 96 -8.74 2.02 7.71
C ILE A 96 -9.39 3.23 8.36
N LEU A 97 -10.60 3.55 7.90
CA LEU A 97 -11.42 4.58 8.52
C LEU A 97 -11.88 4.11 9.89
N ASN A 98 -12.25 5.04 10.77
CA ASN A 98 -12.78 4.70 12.10
C ASN A 98 -14.20 4.09 12.06
N ASN A 99 -14.68 3.68 10.88
CA ASN A 99 -16.01 3.13 10.63
C ASN A 99 -16.11 1.63 10.99
N ARG A 100 -17.34 1.14 11.13
CA ARG A 100 -17.60 -0.24 11.60
C ARG A 100 -17.14 -1.31 10.61
N LYS A 101 -17.19 -1.03 9.30
CA LYS A 101 -16.91 -1.97 8.21
C LYS A 101 -15.41 -2.28 8.14
N SER A 102 -14.57 -1.25 8.08
CA SER A 102 -13.10 -1.37 8.08
C SER A 102 -12.59 -2.09 9.34
N LYS A 103 -13.10 -1.71 10.53
CA LYS A 103 -12.75 -2.35 11.81
C LYS A 103 -13.11 -3.84 11.83
N ARG A 104 -14.33 -4.20 11.40
CA ARG A 104 -14.78 -5.61 11.36
C ARG A 104 -13.90 -6.42 10.41
N PHE A 105 -13.55 -5.83 9.27
CA PHE A 105 -12.69 -6.50 8.31
C PHE A 105 -11.26 -6.69 8.82
N TYR A 106 -10.64 -5.66 9.39
CA TYR A 106 -9.33 -5.78 10.06
C TYR A 106 -9.33 -6.93 11.07
N LYS A 107 -10.35 -6.99 11.94
CA LYS A 107 -10.53 -8.11 12.90
C LYS A 107 -10.60 -9.47 12.21
N LYS A 108 -11.28 -9.57 11.05
CA LYS A 108 -11.38 -10.80 10.26
C LYS A 108 -10.02 -11.25 9.72
N ILE A 109 -9.21 -10.33 9.18
CA ILE A 109 -7.83 -10.62 8.74
C ILE A 109 -7.02 -11.13 9.92
N VAL A 110 -6.95 -10.36 11.00
CA VAL A 110 -6.13 -10.70 12.18
C VAL A 110 -6.52 -12.07 12.73
N ARG A 111 -7.82 -12.37 12.82
CA ARG A 111 -8.30 -13.69 13.27
C ARG A 111 -7.89 -14.81 12.32
N LYS A 112 -8.01 -14.60 11.00
CA LYS A 112 -7.61 -15.60 10.00
C LYS A 112 -6.11 -15.90 10.04
N LEU A 113 -5.28 -14.89 10.33
CA LEU A 113 -3.83 -15.06 10.47
C LEU A 113 -3.46 -15.80 11.74
N LYS A 114 -4.11 -15.50 12.88
CA LYS A 114 -3.89 -16.22 14.14
C LYS A 114 -4.24 -17.70 14.06
N ASN A 115 -5.24 -18.07 13.27
CA ASN A 115 -5.67 -19.48 13.13
C ASN A 115 -4.86 -20.27 12.10
N LYS A 116 -3.89 -19.64 11.41
CA LYS A 116 -3.03 -20.28 10.40
C LYS A 116 -1.62 -20.59 10.89
N ASN A 117 -1.29 -20.16 12.11
CA ASN A 117 -0.08 -20.54 12.85
C ASN A 117 -0.47 -21.56 13.91
#